data_AF-A0A382DXU5-F1
#
_entry.id   AF-A0A382DXU5-F1
#
_cell.length_a   1.000
_cell.length_b   1.000
_cell.length_c   1.000
_cell.angle_alpha   90.00
_cell.angle_beta   90.00
_cell.angle_gamma   90.00
#
_symmetry.space_group_name_H-M   'P 1'
#
loop_
_entity.id
_entity.type
_entity.pdbx_description
1 polymer ?
#
loop_
_entity_poly.entity_id
_entity_poly.type
_entity_poly.pdbx_seq_one_letter_code
_entity_poly.pdbx_strand_id
1 'polypeptide(L)'
;MNTDIKTRSFKFVFWIMLILLSGDTIDTIYRFIVIGYFGEGTTFPGFDSVIKPNTTDLIVFIIVQIGIFYGIYLLYQLKKIGGYWFLGSNFTFLIYASILGPIAEIGILNILIPIILYFCLYIILSICIPWFYSDKFE
;
A
#
# COMPACT_ATOMS: atom_id res chain seq x y z
N MET A 1 -30.89 15.54 9.75
CA MET A 1 -30.74 15.95 8.34
C MET A 1 -29.29 15.83 7.84
N ASN A 2 -28.52 14.80 8.23
CA ASN A 2 -27.09 14.65 7.88
C ASN A 2 -26.76 13.26 7.28
N THR A 3 -27.78 12.44 7.01
CA THR A 3 -27.66 11.07 6.50
C THR A 3 -27.74 10.98 4.98
N ASP A 4 -28.29 12.02 4.32
CA ASP A 4 -28.57 11.96 2.88
C ASP A 4 -27.29 12.09 2.05
N ILE A 5 -26.40 13.05 2.37
CA ILE A 5 -25.14 13.24 1.64
C ILE A 5 -24.21 12.03 1.85
N LYS A 6 -23.98 11.63 3.11
CA LYS A 6 -23.12 10.48 3.45
C LYS A 6 -23.56 9.21 2.70
N THR A 7 -24.83 8.86 2.75
CA THR A 7 -25.32 7.63 2.11
C THR A 7 -25.22 7.71 0.58
N ARG A 8 -25.46 8.90 0.00
CA ARG A 8 -25.40 9.13 -1.44
C ARG A 8 -23.95 9.14 -1.97
N SER A 9 -22.99 9.65 -1.18
CA SER A 9 -21.57 9.68 -1.56
C SER A 9 -20.87 8.32 -1.39
N PHE A 10 -21.42 7.41 -0.58
CA PHE A 10 -20.77 6.15 -0.24
C PHE A 10 -20.28 5.36 -1.46
N LYS A 11 -21.16 5.04 -2.41
CA LYS A 11 -20.78 4.22 -3.58
C LYS A 11 -19.62 4.84 -4.37
N PHE A 12 -19.67 6.16 -4.57
CA PHE A 12 -18.64 6.88 -5.28
C PHE A 12 -17.29 6.83 -4.54
N VAL A 13 -17.28 7.19 -3.25
CA VAL A 13 -16.06 7.19 -2.43
C VAL A 13 -15.49 5.78 -2.28
N PHE A 14 -16.35 4.78 -2.10
CA PHE A 14 -15.98 3.38 -1.98
C PHE A 14 -15.27 2.85 -3.23
N TRP A 15 -15.81 3.12 -4.43
CA TRP A 15 -15.17 2.69 -5.67
C TRP A 15 -13.86 3.42 -5.93
N ILE A 16 -13.80 4.73 -5.67
CA ILE A 16 -12.54 5.47 -5.77
C ILE A 16 -11.48 4.88 -4.83
N MET A 17 -11.86 4.61 -3.58
CA MET A 17 -10.98 3.99 -2.60
C MET A 17 -10.42 2.66 -3.13
N LEU A 18 -11.27 1.76 -3.62
CA LEU A 18 -10.82 0.47 -4.15
C LEU A 18 -9.94 0.61 -5.39
N ILE A 19 -10.27 1.52 -6.31
CA ILE A 19 -9.47 1.76 -7.52
C ILE A 19 -8.09 2.30 -7.14
N LEU A 20 -8.01 3.26 -6.20
CA LEU A 20 -6.75 3.82 -5.76
C LEU A 20 -5.87 2.76 -5.07
N LEU A 21 -6.43 1.98 -4.14
CA LEU A 21 -5.70 0.91 -3.45
C LEU A 21 -5.21 -0.16 -4.44
N SER A 22 -6.06 -0.57 -5.38
CA SER A 22 -5.72 -1.62 -6.36
C SER A 22 -4.72 -1.12 -7.40
N GLY A 23 -4.92 0.09 -7.92
CA GLY A 23 -4.04 0.68 -8.93
C GLY A 23 -2.63 0.91 -8.39
N ASP A 24 -2.53 1.40 -7.17
CA ASP A 24 -1.25 1.57 -6.48
C ASP A 24 -0.56 0.23 -6.15
N THR A 25 -1.33 -0.81 -5.77
CA THR A 25 -0.79 -2.18 -5.61
C THR A 25 -0.21 -2.70 -6.92
N ILE A 26 -0.90 -2.49 -8.04
CA ILE A 26 -0.43 -2.89 -9.38
C ILE A 26 0.82 -2.11 -9.79
N ASP A 27 0.84 -0.78 -9.58
CA ASP A 27 2.00 0.06 -9.85
C ASP A 27 3.22 -0.39 -9.03
N THR A 28 3.02 -0.71 -7.75
CA THR A 28 4.06 -1.23 -6.86
C THR A 28 4.61 -2.57 -7.36
N ILE A 29 3.75 -3.50 -7.77
CA ILE A 29 4.17 -4.79 -8.35
C ILE A 29 4.97 -4.56 -9.64
N TYR A 30 4.51 -3.68 -10.51
CA TYR A 30 5.19 -3.36 -11.76
C TYR A 30 6.58 -2.77 -11.51
N ARG A 31 6.68 -1.78 -10.61
CA ARG A 31 7.97 -1.17 -10.24
C ARG A 31 8.91 -2.17 -9.59
N PHE A 32 8.42 -3.00 -8.67
CA PHE A 32 9.27 -3.92 -7.93
C PHE A 32 9.75 -5.10 -8.80
N ILE A 33 8.84 -5.72 -9.56
CA ILE A 33 9.16 -6.93 -10.32
C ILE A 33 9.73 -6.60 -11.70
N VAL A 34 9.04 -5.76 -12.49
CA VAL A 34 9.40 -5.52 -13.89
C VAL A 34 10.58 -4.56 -13.98
N ILE A 35 10.49 -3.40 -13.31
CA ILE A 35 11.56 -2.39 -13.34
C ILE A 35 12.72 -2.78 -12.40
N GLY A 36 12.40 -3.24 -11.20
CA GLY A 36 13.38 -3.57 -10.16
C GLY A 36 14.09 -4.91 -10.43
N TYR A 37 13.40 -6.01 -10.18
CA TYR A 37 13.99 -7.35 -10.18
C TYR A 37 14.47 -7.79 -11.58
N PHE A 38 13.60 -7.73 -12.60
CA PHE A 38 13.96 -8.12 -13.97
C PHE A 38 14.66 -7.01 -14.76
N GLY A 39 14.52 -5.75 -14.35
CA GLY A 39 15.11 -4.60 -15.02
C GLY A 39 16.46 -4.19 -14.46
N GLU A 40 16.77 -2.91 -14.63
CA GLU A 40 18.04 -2.31 -14.19
C GLU A 40 18.04 -1.92 -12.71
N GLY A 41 16.90 -2.03 -12.02
CA GLY A 41 16.72 -1.46 -10.68
C GLY A 41 16.07 -0.08 -10.73
N THR A 42 15.81 0.50 -9.57
CA THR A 42 15.20 1.82 -9.43
C THR A 42 16.15 2.78 -8.75
N THR A 43 16.29 3.99 -9.29
CA THR A 43 17.01 5.08 -8.61
C THR A 43 16.05 5.91 -7.77
N PHE A 44 16.54 6.42 -6.65
CA PHE A 44 15.79 7.40 -5.86
C PHE A 44 16.22 8.81 -6.27
N PRO A 45 15.27 9.74 -6.54
CA PRO A 45 15.63 11.11 -6.88
C PRO A 45 16.53 11.74 -5.80
N GLY A 46 17.69 12.25 -6.20
CA GLY A 46 18.68 12.82 -5.30
C GLY A 46 19.74 11.83 -4.79
N PHE A 47 19.69 10.57 -5.21
CA PHE A 47 20.69 9.55 -4.89
C PHE A 47 21.16 8.80 -6.15
N ASP A 48 22.48 8.66 -6.30
CA ASP A 48 23.10 7.93 -7.42
C ASP A 48 23.08 6.40 -7.22
N SER A 49 22.56 5.92 -6.09
CA SER A 49 22.44 4.49 -5.80
C SER A 49 21.26 3.86 -6.53
N VAL A 50 21.55 2.74 -7.20
CA VAL A 50 20.54 1.90 -7.86
C VAL A 50 20.07 0.85 -6.89
N ILE A 51 18.79 0.88 -6.56
CA ILE A 51 18.15 -0.13 -5.73
C ILE A 51 17.75 -1.29 -6.62
N LYS A 52 18.33 -2.48 -6.39
CA LYS A 52 17.95 -3.68 -7.13
C LYS A 52 17.52 -4.81 -6.17
N PRO A 53 16.23 -5.22 -6.21
CA PRO A 53 15.77 -6.35 -5.42
C PRO A 53 16.47 -7.65 -5.83
N ASN A 54 16.80 -8.48 -4.85
CA ASN A 54 17.30 -9.84 -5.07
C ASN A 54 16.17 -10.89 -4.96
N THR A 55 16.50 -12.17 -5.10
CA THR A 55 15.51 -13.26 -5.08
C THR A 55 14.83 -13.40 -3.72
N THR A 56 15.54 -13.15 -2.62
CA THR A 56 14.95 -13.15 -1.27
C THR A 56 13.91 -12.03 -1.15
N ASP A 57 14.24 -10.83 -1.62
CA ASP A 57 13.33 -9.69 -1.61
C ASP A 57 12.07 -9.97 -2.42
N LEU A 58 12.20 -10.65 -3.56
CA LEU A 58 11.06 -11.06 -4.39
C LEU A 58 10.14 -12.04 -3.67
N ILE A 59 10.69 -13.05 -2.98
CA ILE A 59 9.89 -14.02 -2.22
C ILE A 59 9.12 -13.31 -1.11
N VAL A 60 9.80 -12.46 -0.34
CA VAL A 60 9.16 -11.69 0.74
C VAL A 60 8.09 -10.76 0.17
N PHE A 61 8.39 -10.06 -0.92
CA PHE A 61 7.44 -9.19 -1.61
C PHE A 61 6.17 -9.95 -2.01
N ILE A 62 6.29 -11.11 -2.66
CA ILE A 62 5.13 -11.92 -3.09
C ILE A 62 4.27 -12.33 -1.88
N ILE A 63 4.88 -12.76 -0.77
CA ILE A 63 4.15 -13.13 0.45
C ILE A 63 3.37 -11.94 1.00
N VAL A 64 3.97 -10.75 1.05
CA VAL A 64 3.29 -9.54 1.50
C VAL A 64 2.14 -9.17 0.54
N GLN A 65 2.35 -9.27 -0.78
CA GLN A 65 1.33 -8.93 -1.75
C GLN A 65 0.06 -9.78 -1.60
N ILE A 66 0.19 -11.04 -1.17
CA ILE A 66 -0.98 -11.87 -0.83
C ILE A 66 -1.80 -11.24 0.30
N GLY A 67 -1.14 -10.71 1.34
CA GLY A 67 -1.80 -10.00 2.44
C GLY A 67 -2.48 -8.70 1.98
N ILE A 68 -1.84 -7.96 1.07
CA ILE A 68 -2.40 -6.74 0.46
C ILE A 68 -3.66 -7.07 -0.35
N PHE A 69 -3.60 -8.06 -1.25
CA PHE A 69 -4.75 -8.51 -2.03
C PHE A 69 -5.90 -9.00 -1.14
N TYR A 70 -5.57 -9.74 -0.08
CA TYR A 70 -6.56 -10.19 0.90
C TYR A 70 -7.24 -9.01 1.61
N GLY A 71 -6.46 -7.99 2.00
CA GLY A 71 -6.99 -6.76 2.59
C GLY A 71 -7.95 -6.02 1.66
N ILE A 72 -7.58 -5.84 0.39
CA ILE A 72 -8.44 -5.22 -0.63
C ILE A 72 -9.70 -6.05 -0.86
N TYR A 73 -9.59 -7.37 -0.94
CA TYR A 73 -10.74 -8.27 -1.09
C TYR A 73 -11.71 -8.13 0.07
N LEU A 74 -11.22 -8.09 1.31
CA LEU A 74 -12.06 -7.89 2.49
C LEU A 74 -12.74 -6.52 2.49
N LEU A 75 -12.04 -5.45 2.07
CA LEU A 75 -12.63 -4.13 1.90
C LEU A 75 -13.72 -4.14 0.81
N TYR A 76 -13.51 -4.87 -0.29
CA TYR A 76 -14.51 -5.06 -1.33
C TYR A 76 -15.77 -5.78 -0.80
N GLN A 77 -15.58 -6.76 0.10
CA GLN A 77 -16.65 -7.44 0.84
C GLN A 77 -17.22 -6.60 2.01
N LEU A 78 -16.87 -5.31 2.10
CA LEU A 78 -17.33 -4.39 3.14
C LEU A 78 -16.95 -4.80 4.57
N LYS A 79 -15.78 -5.40 4.76
CA LYS A 79 -15.25 -5.75 6.09
C LYS A 79 -14.15 -4.79 6.51
N LYS A 80 -14.32 -4.06 7.62
CA LYS A 80 -13.31 -3.08 8.12
C LYS A 80 -11.95 -3.72 8.36
N ILE A 81 -11.93 -5.00 8.76
CA ILE A 81 -10.69 -5.74 9.03
C ILE A 81 -9.75 -5.80 7.81
N GLY A 82 -10.29 -5.68 6.59
CA GLY A 82 -9.49 -5.61 5.36
C GLY A 82 -8.51 -4.43 5.33
N GLY A 83 -8.88 -3.31 5.93
CA GLY A 83 -8.02 -2.14 6.03
C GLY A 83 -6.75 -2.41 6.84
N TYR A 84 -6.88 -3.13 7.94
CA TYR A 84 -5.76 -3.51 8.80
C TYR A 84 -4.85 -4.54 8.12
N TRP A 85 -5.42 -5.48 7.37
CA TRP A 85 -4.63 -6.41 6.54
C TRP A 85 -3.83 -5.66 5.47
N PHE A 86 -4.45 -4.72 4.76
CA PHE A 86 -3.78 -3.91 3.76
C PHE A 86 -2.64 -3.08 4.37
N LEU A 87 -2.94 -2.31 5.43
CA LEU A 87 -1.98 -1.42 6.06
C LEU A 87 -0.85 -2.19 6.74
N GLY A 88 -1.19 -3.26 7.48
CA GLY A 88 -0.23 -4.10 8.18
C GLY A 88 0.74 -4.81 7.24
N SER A 89 0.25 -5.28 6.09
CA SER A 89 1.10 -5.91 5.06
C SER A 89 2.10 -4.90 4.50
N ASN A 90 1.64 -3.70 4.10
CA ASN A 90 2.52 -2.63 3.63
C ASN A 90 3.55 -2.20 4.69
N PHE A 91 3.14 -2.07 5.95
CA PHE A 91 4.04 -1.72 7.04
C PHE A 91 5.08 -2.82 7.31
N THR A 92 4.68 -4.09 7.22
CA THR A 92 5.58 -5.24 7.37
C THR A 92 6.66 -5.22 6.29
N PHE A 93 6.28 -4.95 5.04
CA PHE A 93 7.24 -4.82 3.95
C PHE A 93 8.16 -3.62 4.12
N LEU A 94 7.64 -2.48 4.61
CA LEU A 94 8.49 -1.33 4.92
C LEU A 94 9.57 -1.68 5.95
N ILE A 95 9.19 -2.36 7.05
CA ILE A 95 10.14 -2.81 8.08
C ILE A 95 11.19 -3.73 7.46
N TYR A 96 10.75 -4.74 6.70
CA TYR A 96 11.67 -5.66 6.02
C TYR A 96 12.63 -4.88 5.10
N ALA A 97 12.10 -4.07 4.19
CA ALA A 97 12.88 -3.34 3.20
C ALA A 97 13.90 -2.40 3.86
N SER A 98 13.55 -1.81 5.01
CA SER A 98 14.40 -0.85 5.71
C SER A 98 15.52 -1.49 6.54
N ILE A 99 15.33 -2.72 7.02
CA ILE A 99 16.31 -3.40 7.90
C ILE A 99 17.15 -4.40 7.11
N LEU A 100 16.51 -5.22 6.28
CA LEU A 100 17.12 -6.38 5.63
C LEU A 100 17.10 -6.31 4.11
N GLY A 101 16.27 -5.44 3.55
CA GLY A 101 16.00 -5.39 2.13
C GLY A 101 16.58 -4.16 1.43
N PRO A 102 16.03 -3.82 0.26
CA PRO A 102 16.65 -2.90 -0.70
C PRO A 102 16.83 -1.45 -0.22
N ILE A 103 16.10 -1.03 0.81
CA ILE A 103 16.14 0.34 1.34
C ILE A 103 17.26 0.50 2.38
N ALA A 104 17.72 -0.59 2.98
CA ALA A 104 18.77 -0.57 4.02
C ALA A 104 20.08 0.07 3.52
N GLU A 105 20.41 -0.10 2.24
CA GLU A 105 21.64 0.44 1.62
C GLU A 105 21.67 1.97 1.54
N ILE A 106 20.50 2.60 1.42
CA ILE A 106 20.35 4.05 1.27
C ILE A 106 20.00 4.71 2.59
N GLY A 107 19.42 3.97 3.52
CA GLY A 107 18.95 4.46 4.81
C GLY A 107 17.56 5.10 4.75
N ILE A 108 16.66 4.65 5.63
CA ILE A 108 15.25 5.07 5.64
C ILE A 108 15.04 6.58 5.83
N LEU A 109 15.97 7.27 6.49
CA LEU A 109 15.87 8.72 6.75
C LEU A 109 15.83 9.54 5.47
N ASN A 110 16.49 9.06 4.41
CA ASN A 110 16.54 9.73 3.11
C ASN A 110 15.19 9.69 2.37
N ILE A 111 14.31 8.76 2.74
CA ILE A 111 13.02 8.55 2.11
C ILE A 111 11.85 8.64 3.09
N LEU A 112 12.11 9.14 4.30
CA LEU A 112 11.13 9.16 5.39
C LEU A 112 9.92 10.04 5.08
N ILE A 113 10.15 11.24 4.53
CA ILE A 113 9.07 12.17 4.16
C ILE A 113 8.10 11.57 3.13
N PRO A 114 8.57 11.07 1.98
CA PRO A 114 7.66 10.43 1.02
C PRO A 114 6.96 9.20 1.59
N ILE A 115 7.63 8.41 2.44
CA ILE A 115 6.99 7.29 3.16
C ILE A 115 5.83 7.79 4.03
N ILE A 116 6.04 8.82 4.85
CA ILE A 116 5.00 9.33 5.75
C ILE A 116 3.78 9.81 4.95
N LEU A 117 4.00 10.60 3.89
CA LEU A 117 2.91 11.10 3.06
C LEU A 117 2.11 9.95 2.43
N TYR A 118 2.82 8.92 1.98
CA TYR A 118 2.21 7.74 1.38
C TYR A 118 1.37 6.94 2.39
N PHE A 119 1.91 6.67 3.58
CA PHE A 119 1.16 5.96 4.62
C PHE A 119 -0.03 6.76 5.17
N CYS A 120 0.03 8.10 5.19
CA CYS A 120 -1.13 8.93 5.49
C CYS A 120 -2.28 8.69 4.51
N LEU A 121 -1.99 8.61 3.20
CA LEU A 121 -2.99 8.28 2.19
C LEU A 121 -3.56 6.87 2.41
N TYR A 122 -2.70 5.89 2.69
CA TYR A 122 -3.15 4.53 3.01
C TYR A 122 -4.06 4.47 4.21
N ILE A 123 -3.75 5.18 5.30
CA ILE A 123 -4.60 5.23 6.49
C ILE A 123 -5.96 5.86 6.14
N ILE A 124 -5.98 6.95 5.37
CA ILE A 124 -7.23 7.57 4.94
C ILE A 124 -8.08 6.59 4.14
N LEU A 125 -7.50 5.96 3.12
CA LEU A 125 -8.20 5.06 2.22
C LEU A 125 -8.64 3.76 2.90
N SER A 126 -7.74 3.11 3.63
CA SER A 126 -7.96 1.76 4.17
C SER A 126 -8.60 1.74 5.56
N ILE A 127 -8.48 2.80 6.36
CA ILE A 127 -9.02 2.87 7.73
C ILE A 127 -10.10 3.94 7.86
N CYS A 128 -9.78 5.20 7.54
CA CYS A 128 -10.71 6.31 7.81
C CYS A 128 -11.99 6.22 6.98
N ILE A 129 -11.92 5.85 5.69
CA ILE A 129 -13.11 5.69 4.84
C ILE A 129 -14.01 4.56 5.36
N PRO A 130 -13.52 3.33 5.59
CA PRO A 130 -14.34 2.26 6.18
C PRO A 130 -14.96 2.61 7.53
N TRP A 131 -14.22 3.33 8.39
CA TRP A 131 -14.75 3.79 9.68
C TRP A 131 -15.80 4.90 9.53
N PHE A 132 -15.57 5.86 8.63
CA PHE A 132 -16.53 6.90 8.33
C PHE A 132 -17.86 6.30 7.86
N TYR A 133 -17.81 5.27 7.01
CA TYR A 133 -18.98 4.50 6.54
C TYR A 133 -19.23 3.24 7.37
N SER A 134 -18.92 3.24 8.67
CA SER A 134 -19.08 2.06 9.55
C SER A 134 -20.50 1.47 9.58
N ASP A 135 -21.53 2.23 9.21
CA ASP A 135 -22.90 1.73 9.03
C ASP A 135 -23.08 0.81 7.80
N LYS A 136 -22.11 0.83 6.87
CA LYS A 136 -22.05 -0.02 5.68
C LYS A 136 -21.04 -1.15 5.80
N PHE A 137 -20.06 -1.01 6.69
CA PHE A 137 -19.01 -1.99 6.88
C PHE A 137 -19.22 -2.81 8.15
N GLU A 138 -19.10 -4.13 8.03
CA GLU A 138 -19.03 -5.06 9.17
C GLU A 138 -17.70 -4.91 9.94
#